data_AF-A0A354FC52-F1
#
_entry.id   AF-A0A354FC52-F1
#
_cell.length_a   1.000
_cell.length_b   1.000
_cell.length_c   1.000
_cell.angle_alpha   90.00
_cell.angle_beta   90.00
_cell.angle_gamma   90.00
#
_symmetry.space_group_name_H-M   'P 1'
#
loop_
_entity.id
_entity.type
_entity.pdbx_description
1 polymer ?
#
loop_
_entity_poly.entity_id
_entity_poly.type
_entity_poly.pdbx_seq_one_letter_code
_entity_poly.pdbx_strand_id
1 'polypeptide(L)'
;MGDKPHSGVSYYEYKLEGVMKRFNVDSFTFNWDRWGCYVDFRYKGELYRIEHSVEKARSRGVELRSGSESFIEVVRTLDDLADIIERGIFGLETWLRGIRCLPGSFEMPQYFKALGFNEIPEGPEDVRQRYQTLTSQLPSDSNEKDVKLEQLKKAAEDALHYFTENRSNLQ
;
A
#
# COMPACT_ATOMS: atom_id res chain seq x y z
N MET A 1 11.92 -20.98 38.99
CA MET A 1 11.06 -20.61 37.84
C MET A 1 11.85 -20.92 36.59
N GLY A 2 11.39 -21.86 35.75
CA GLY A 2 12.14 -22.30 34.59
C GLY A 2 12.11 -21.26 33.48
N ASP A 3 13.29 -20.86 32.99
CA ASP A 3 13.45 -20.15 31.73
C ASP A 3 12.82 -20.99 30.62
N LYS A 4 11.61 -20.62 30.20
CA LYS A 4 11.06 -21.11 28.94
C LYS A 4 11.96 -20.57 27.82
N PRO A 5 12.47 -21.40 26.92
CA PRO A 5 13.18 -20.89 25.76
C PRO A 5 12.19 -20.01 24.98
N HIS A 6 12.52 -18.74 24.85
CA HIS A 6 11.76 -17.77 24.06
C HIS A 6 11.99 -18.05 22.56
N SER A 7 11.63 -19.25 22.11
CA SER A 7 11.91 -19.76 20.78
C SER A 7 10.61 -20.23 20.14
N GLY A 8 9.94 -19.32 19.45
CA GLY A 8 8.71 -19.61 18.73
C GLY A 8 8.15 -18.36 18.08
N VAL A 9 7.25 -18.54 17.12
CA VAL A 9 6.66 -17.43 16.36
C VAL A 9 5.97 -16.40 17.26
N SER A 10 5.34 -16.82 18.36
CA SER A 10 4.71 -15.92 19.34
C SER A 10 5.68 -14.95 20.02
N TYR A 11 6.94 -15.33 20.21
CA TYR A 11 7.96 -14.39 20.70
C TYR A 11 8.22 -13.29 19.66
N TYR A 12 8.20 -13.64 18.38
CA TYR A 12 8.42 -12.68 17.30
C TYR A 12 7.20 -11.81 17.02
N GLU A 13 5.98 -12.28 17.30
CA GLU A 13 4.77 -11.44 17.32
C GLU A 13 4.90 -10.34 18.39
N TYR A 14 5.28 -10.72 19.62
CA TYR A 14 5.55 -9.76 20.69
C TYR A 14 6.72 -8.83 20.34
N LYS A 15 7.80 -9.37 19.77
CA LYS A 15 8.96 -8.58 19.36
C LYS A 15 8.60 -7.55 18.29
N LEU A 16 7.71 -7.91 17.35
CA LEU A 16 7.22 -7.00 16.32
C LEU A 16 6.56 -5.75 16.92
N GLU A 17 5.76 -5.88 17.98
CA GLU A 17 5.20 -4.72 18.69
C GLU A 17 6.28 -3.78 19.22
N GLY A 18 7.36 -4.33 19.78
CA GLY A 18 8.50 -3.56 20.25
C GLY A 18 9.19 -2.80 19.11
N VAL A 19 9.43 -3.47 17.98
CA VAL A 19 10.03 -2.88 16.79
C VAL A 19 9.17 -1.75 16.22
N MET A 20 7.85 -1.93 16.14
CA MET A 20 6.94 -0.90 15.63
C MET A 20 6.93 0.36 16.51
N LYS A 21 7.02 0.20 17.83
CA LYS A 21 7.19 1.33 18.76
C LYS A 21 8.49 2.08 18.51
N ARG A 22 9.60 1.39 18.24
CA ARG A 22 10.91 2.01 17.91
C ARG A 22 10.84 2.82 16.61
N PHE A 23 10.00 2.42 15.67
CA PHE A 23 9.73 3.18 14.44
C PHE A 23 8.76 4.36 14.61
N ASN A 24 8.16 4.57 15.78
CA ASN A 24 7.03 5.48 15.98
C ASN A 24 5.86 5.18 15.01
N VAL A 25 5.52 3.89 14.88
CA VAL A 25 4.36 3.41 14.11
C VAL A 25 3.21 3.13 15.07
N ASP A 26 2.10 3.83 14.88
CA ASP A 26 0.91 3.71 15.74
C ASP A 26 0.00 2.53 15.38
N SER A 27 0.02 2.10 14.12
CA SER A 27 -0.83 1.02 13.62
C SER A 27 -0.09 0.16 12.62
N PHE A 28 -0.19 -1.15 12.83
CA PHE A 28 0.35 -2.16 11.94
C PHE A 28 -0.55 -3.41 11.97
N THR A 29 -0.50 -4.17 10.90
CA THR A 29 -1.14 -5.49 10.80
C THR A 29 -0.13 -6.49 10.27
N PHE A 30 -0.29 -7.76 10.60
CA PHE A 30 0.59 -8.79 10.11
C PHE A 30 -0.17 -10.11 9.96
N ASN A 31 0.38 -11.00 9.14
CA ASN A 31 -0.05 -12.38 9.04
C ASN A 31 1.16 -13.26 8.76
N TRP A 32 1.09 -14.51 9.19
CA TRP A 32 1.93 -15.57 8.70
C TRP A 32 1.08 -16.83 8.56
N ASP A 33 1.22 -17.49 7.42
CA ASP A 33 0.52 -18.73 7.12
C ASP A 33 1.53 -19.89 6.98
N ARG A 34 1.11 -20.98 6.32
CA ARG A 34 1.99 -22.12 6.09
C ARG A 34 3.17 -21.79 5.18
N TRP A 35 3.03 -20.84 4.25
CA TRP A 35 3.92 -20.61 3.12
C TRP A 35 4.61 -19.25 3.12
N GLY A 36 4.09 -18.27 3.83
CA GLY A 36 4.69 -16.94 3.91
C GLY A 36 4.12 -16.06 5.00
N CYS A 37 4.47 -14.78 4.91
CA CYS A 37 4.06 -13.76 5.84
C CYS A 37 4.07 -12.36 5.21
N TYR A 38 3.36 -11.43 5.86
CA TYR A 38 3.49 -10.01 5.60
C TYR A 38 3.38 -9.21 6.90
N VAL A 39 3.93 -8.00 6.88
CA VAL A 39 3.78 -6.96 7.89
C VAL A 39 3.46 -5.65 7.16
N ASP A 40 2.31 -5.08 7.48
CA ASP A 40 1.86 -3.79 6.96
C ASP A 40 1.90 -2.75 8.07
N PHE A 41 2.41 -1.56 7.77
CA PHE A 41 2.42 -0.46 8.73
C PHE A 41 2.33 0.90 8.03
N ARG A 42 1.76 1.88 8.72
CA ARG A 42 1.74 3.27 8.26
C ARG A 42 2.88 4.05 8.88
N TYR A 43 3.64 4.76 8.04
CA TYR A 43 4.71 5.64 8.48
C TYR A 43 4.67 6.95 7.69
N LYS A 44 4.56 8.09 8.41
CA LYS A 44 4.43 9.43 7.82
C LYS A 44 3.33 9.55 6.75
N GLY A 45 2.20 8.87 6.96
CA GLY A 45 1.04 8.88 6.05
C GLY A 45 1.09 7.85 4.91
N GLU A 46 2.22 7.19 4.70
CA GLU A 46 2.40 6.19 3.65
C GLU A 46 2.22 4.76 4.20
N LEU A 47 1.62 3.87 3.41
CA LEU A 47 1.48 2.45 3.74
C LEU A 47 2.67 1.67 3.20
N TYR A 48 3.31 0.88 4.07
CA TYR A 48 4.41 0.00 3.71
C TYR A 48 4.02 -1.44 3.97
N ARG A 49 4.42 -2.34 3.07
CA ARG A 49 4.32 -3.79 3.22
C ARG A 49 5.69 -4.41 3.11
N ILE A 50 6.03 -5.26 4.06
CA ILE A 50 7.19 -6.14 4.00
C ILE A 50 6.66 -7.57 3.99
N GLU A 51 7.01 -8.32 2.95
CA GLU A 51 6.51 -9.69 2.75
C GLU A 51 7.64 -10.65 2.44
N HIS A 52 7.54 -11.85 3.00
CA HIS A 52 8.45 -12.94 2.73
C HIS A 52 7.71 -14.27 2.60
N SER A 53 8.34 -15.24 1.94
CA SER A 53 7.74 -16.54 1.71
C SER A 53 8.80 -17.61 1.50
N VAL A 54 8.42 -18.86 1.73
CA VAL A 54 9.25 -20.04 1.46
C VAL A 54 9.69 -20.08 -0.01
N GLU A 55 8.80 -19.70 -0.94
CA GLU A 55 9.11 -19.64 -2.36
C GLU A 55 10.14 -18.54 -2.69
N LYS A 56 9.96 -17.33 -2.13
CA LYS A 56 10.91 -16.23 -2.30
C LYS A 56 12.29 -16.60 -1.76
N ALA A 57 12.36 -17.24 -0.60
CA ALA A 57 13.62 -17.73 -0.05
C ALA A 57 14.27 -18.79 -0.96
N ARG A 58 13.49 -19.79 -1.39
CA ARG A 58 13.98 -20.88 -2.25
C ARG A 58 14.54 -20.39 -3.58
N SER A 59 13.88 -19.40 -4.21
CA SER A 59 14.39 -18.81 -5.47
C SER A 59 15.75 -18.12 -5.32
N ARG A 60 16.18 -17.83 -4.08
CA ARG A 60 17.49 -17.25 -3.73
C ARG A 60 18.45 -18.26 -3.11
N GLY A 61 18.11 -19.55 -3.13
CA GLY A 61 18.93 -20.63 -2.55
C GLY A 61 18.87 -20.73 -1.03
N VAL A 62 17.89 -20.07 -0.38
CA VAL A 62 17.65 -20.17 1.06
C VAL A 62 16.52 -21.14 1.32
N GLU A 63 16.74 -22.13 2.19
CA GLU A 63 15.71 -23.10 2.57
C GLU A 63 14.99 -22.66 3.85
N LEU A 64 13.73 -22.26 3.70
CA LEU A 64 12.79 -22.08 4.81
C LEU A 64 11.81 -23.24 4.88
N ARG A 65 11.46 -23.64 6.11
CA ARG A 65 10.58 -24.78 6.39
C ARG A 65 9.11 -24.38 6.46
N SER A 66 8.80 -23.12 6.79
CA SER A 66 7.42 -22.65 6.98
C SER A 66 7.30 -21.13 6.82
N GLY A 67 6.06 -20.66 6.65
CA GLY A 67 5.73 -19.23 6.68
C GLY A 67 6.06 -18.58 8.02
N SER A 68 5.98 -19.30 9.15
CA SER A 68 6.44 -18.79 10.45
C SER A 68 7.95 -18.52 10.48
N GLU A 69 8.79 -19.32 9.81
CA GLU A 69 10.22 -19.00 9.68
C GLU A 69 10.43 -17.74 8.83
N SER A 70 9.67 -17.60 7.74
CA SER A 70 9.72 -16.36 6.94
C SER A 70 9.31 -15.12 7.74
N PHE A 71 8.33 -15.25 8.65
CA PHE A 71 7.91 -14.17 9.54
C PHE A 71 9.00 -13.80 10.54
N ILE A 72 9.65 -14.81 11.14
CA ILE A 72 10.77 -14.60 12.06
C ILE A 72 11.88 -13.81 11.37
N GLU A 73 12.20 -14.12 10.11
CA GLU A 73 13.20 -13.37 9.34
C GLU A 73 12.78 -11.94 9.05
N VAL A 74 11.50 -11.70 8.71
CA VAL A 74 10.97 -10.34 8.54
C VAL A 74 11.09 -9.53 9.82
N VAL A 75 10.68 -10.07 10.96
CA VAL A 75 10.76 -9.38 12.27
C VAL A 75 12.20 -9.10 12.66
N ARG A 76 13.13 -10.04 12.43
CA ARG A 76 14.57 -9.81 12.68
C ARG A 76 15.12 -8.70 11.82
N THR A 77 14.79 -8.69 10.53
CA THR A 77 15.22 -7.65 9.59
C THR A 77 14.71 -6.28 10.02
N LEU A 78 13.48 -6.19 10.51
CA LEU A 78 12.91 -4.95 11.04
C LEU A 78 13.59 -4.50 12.33
N ASP A 79 13.95 -5.44 13.21
CA ASP A 79 14.69 -5.14 14.44
C ASP A 79 16.11 -4.62 14.14
N ASP A 80 16.81 -5.23 13.19
CA ASP A 80 18.11 -4.76 12.70
C ASP A 80 18.00 -3.36 12.08
N LEU A 81 16.92 -3.09 11.37
CA LEU A 81 16.64 -1.77 10.81
C LEU A 81 16.41 -0.72 11.91
N ALA A 82 15.68 -1.06 12.97
CA ALA A 82 15.51 -0.19 14.13
C ALA A 82 16.83 0.15 14.80
N ASP A 83 17.73 -0.84 14.96
CA ASP A 83 19.09 -0.62 15.45
C ASP A 83 19.88 0.38 14.59
N ILE A 84 19.80 0.27 13.26
CA ILE A 84 20.50 1.19 12.34
C ILE A 84 19.99 2.63 12.48
N ILE A 85 18.67 2.79 12.64
CA ILE A 85 18.01 4.09 12.77
C ILE A 85 18.37 4.75 14.11
N GLU A 86 18.32 3.99 15.21
CA GLU A 86 18.66 4.50 16.54
C GLU A 86 20.14 4.87 16.67
N ARG A 87 21.03 4.20 15.93
CA ARG A 87 22.44 4.57 15.82
C ARG A 87 22.66 5.85 14.98
N GLY A 88 21.62 6.38 14.34
CA GLY A 88 21.69 7.61 13.55
C GLY A 88 22.44 7.46 12.22
N ILE A 89 22.66 6.23 11.75
CA ILE A 89 23.42 5.98 10.51
C ILE A 89 22.58 6.42 9.29
N PHE A 90 21.29 6.06 9.27
CA PHE A 90 20.32 6.49 8.27
C PHE A 90 18.92 6.58 8.88
N GLY A 91 18.13 7.57 8.47
CA GLY A 91 16.70 7.63 8.83
C GLY A 91 15.88 6.57 8.11
N LEU A 92 14.75 6.16 8.71
CA LEU A 92 13.85 5.13 8.18
C LEU A 92 13.41 5.45 6.74
N GLU A 93 13.18 6.73 6.42
CA GLU A 93 12.84 7.15 5.05
C GLU A 93 13.87 6.76 3.98
N THR A 94 15.15 6.62 4.34
CA THR A 94 16.21 6.22 3.39
C THR A 94 16.03 4.78 2.95
N TRP A 95 15.65 3.91 3.89
CA TRP A 95 15.39 2.50 3.64
C TRP A 95 14.03 2.31 2.97
N LEU A 96 13.01 3.04 3.41
CA LEU A 96 11.67 2.98 2.85
C LEU A 96 11.60 3.47 1.39
N ARG A 97 12.53 4.32 0.93
CA ARG A 97 12.67 4.66 -0.50
C ARG A 97 12.96 3.44 -1.38
N GLY A 98 13.71 2.47 -0.87
CA GLY A 98 14.01 1.19 -1.56
C GLY A 98 12.98 0.10 -1.31
N ILE A 99 12.30 0.14 -0.15
CA ILE A 99 11.18 -0.75 0.23
C ILE A 99 9.85 -0.20 -0.28
N ARG A 100 9.84 0.72 -1.26
CA ARG A 100 8.61 1.06 -1.99
C ARG A 100 8.12 -0.16 -2.76
N CYS A 101 7.45 -1.07 -2.05
CA CYS A 101 6.35 -1.80 -2.60
C CYS A 101 5.36 -0.72 -3.04
N LEU A 102 5.32 -0.51 -4.35
CA LEU A 102 4.26 0.22 -5.02
C LEU A 102 2.95 -0.17 -4.31
N PRO A 103 2.10 0.79 -3.86
CA PRO A 103 0.69 0.44 -3.66
C PRO A 103 0.28 -0.15 -4.99
N GLY A 104 -0.04 -1.46 -4.97
CA GLY A 104 0.10 -2.35 -6.13
C GLY A 104 -0.34 -1.64 -7.40
N SER A 105 0.60 -1.36 -8.31
CA SER A 105 0.45 -0.45 -9.46
C SER A 105 -0.82 0.38 -9.35
N PHE A 106 -0.78 1.55 -8.71
CA PHE A 106 -1.88 2.50 -8.82
C PHE A 106 -2.02 2.86 -10.31
N GLU A 107 -2.68 1.99 -11.06
CA GLU A 107 -3.15 2.27 -12.39
C GLU A 107 -4.29 3.23 -12.15
N MET A 108 -4.01 4.49 -12.45
CA MET A 108 -5.03 5.52 -12.39
C MET A 108 -6.31 4.96 -13.03
N PRO A 109 -7.40 4.86 -12.26
CA PRO A 109 -8.61 4.22 -12.74
C PRO A 109 -9.00 4.73 -14.12
N GLN A 110 -9.46 3.84 -14.98
CA GLN A 110 -9.69 4.16 -16.40
C GLN A 110 -10.66 5.33 -16.59
N TYR A 111 -11.58 5.56 -15.64
CA TYR A 111 -12.49 6.71 -15.65
C TYR A 111 -11.77 8.06 -15.49
N PHE A 112 -10.69 8.15 -14.71
CA PHE A 112 -9.87 9.37 -14.66
C PHE A 112 -9.10 9.57 -15.97
N LYS A 113 -8.62 8.49 -16.60
CA LYS A 113 -7.96 8.55 -17.92
C LYS A 113 -8.94 9.01 -18.99
N ALA A 114 -10.19 8.53 -18.93
CA ALA A 114 -11.26 8.91 -19.85
C ALA A 114 -11.65 10.40 -19.73
N LEU A 115 -11.52 11.00 -18.54
CA LEU A 115 -11.70 12.43 -18.31
C LEU A 115 -10.43 13.26 -18.61
N GLY A 116 -9.36 12.61 -19.08
CA GLY A 116 -8.13 13.27 -19.49
C GLY A 116 -7.31 13.82 -18.32
N PHE A 117 -7.36 13.16 -17.17
CA PHE A 117 -6.43 13.39 -16.07
C PHE A 117 -5.14 12.59 -16.28
N ASN A 118 -4.01 13.11 -15.80
CA ASN A 118 -2.72 12.41 -15.79
C ASN A 118 -2.35 11.91 -14.38
N GLU A 119 -3.03 12.44 -13.36
CA GLU A 119 -2.87 12.14 -11.94
C GLU A 119 -4.27 12.15 -11.28
N ILE A 120 -4.42 11.58 -10.08
CA ILE A 120 -5.71 11.63 -9.36
C ILE A 120 -6.03 13.10 -9.03
N PRO A 121 -7.22 13.61 -9.37
CA PRO A 121 -7.62 14.96 -8.98
C PRO A 121 -7.64 15.14 -7.46
N GLU A 122 -7.41 16.37 -6.98
CA GLU A 122 -7.37 16.69 -5.55
C GLU A 122 -8.76 16.61 -4.91
N GLY A 123 -9.83 16.78 -5.71
CA GLY A 123 -11.18 16.61 -5.22
C GLY A 123 -12.26 16.41 -6.28
N PRO A 124 -13.51 16.18 -5.83
CA PRO A 124 -14.66 15.98 -6.72
C PRO A 124 -14.99 17.22 -7.56
N GLU A 125 -14.53 18.40 -7.16
CA GLU A 125 -14.77 19.64 -7.89
C GLU A 125 -13.97 19.71 -9.20
N ASP A 126 -12.74 19.20 -9.21
CA ASP A 126 -11.90 19.12 -10.42
C ASP A 126 -12.53 18.20 -11.48
N VAL A 127 -13.12 17.08 -11.03
CA VAL A 127 -13.85 16.13 -11.88
C VAL A 127 -15.02 16.83 -12.57
N ARG A 128 -15.79 17.63 -11.83
CA ARG A 128 -16.95 18.37 -12.36
C ARG A 128 -16.55 19.42 -13.37
N GLN A 129 -15.51 20.20 -13.07
CA GLN A 129 -14.99 21.21 -14.00
C GLN A 129 -14.47 20.59 -15.29
N ARG A 130 -13.77 19.46 -15.17
CA ARG A 130 -13.23 18.74 -16.32
C ARG A 130 -14.33 18.16 -17.21
N TYR A 131 -15.36 17.56 -16.61
CA TYR A 131 -16.54 17.08 -17.32
C TYR A 131 -17.27 18.19 -18.09
N GLN A 132 -17.49 19.36 -17.46
CA GLN A 132 -18.11 20.52 -18.13
C GLN A 132 -17.27 21.03 -19.32
N THR A 133 -15.94 21.03 -19.17
CA THR A 133 -15.03 21.45 -20.23
C THR A 133 -15.10 20.51 -21.43
N LEU A 134 -15.08 19.19 -21.19
CA LEU A 134 -15.11 18.18 -22.25
C LEU A 134 -16.46 18.15 -22.98
N THR A 135 -17.58 18.27 -22.25
CA THR A 135 -18.92 18.31 -22.84
C THR A 135 -19.14 19.55 -23.70
N SER A 136 -18.55 20.69 -23.33
CA SER A 136 -18.60 21.93 -24.10
C SER A 136 -17.78 21.89 -25.40
N GLN A 137 -16.80 20.99 -25.49
CA GLN A 137 -15.89 20.85 -26.65
C GLN A 137 -16.30 19.72 -27.62
N LEU A 138 -17.44 19.06 -27.38
CA LEU A 138 -17.87 17.95 -28.23
C LEU A 138 -18.29 18.42 -29.64
N PRO A 139 -17.84 17.75 -30.71
CA PRO A 139 -18.22 18.07 -32.08
C PRO A 139 -19.73 17.87 -32.31
N SER A 140 -20.27 18.60 -33.29
CA SER A 140 -21.72 18.65 -33.58
C SER A 140 -22.28 17.43 -34.32
N ASP A 141 -21.49 16.37 -34.52
CA ASP A 141 -21.93 15.16 -35.20
C ASP A 141 -22.77 14.31 -34.24
N SER A 142 -24.09 14.30 -34.46
CA SER A 142 -25.10 13.90 -33.47
C SER A 142 -24.91 12.49 -32.94
N ASN A 143 -24.58 11.53 -33.81
CA ASN A 143 -24.48 10.12 -33.41
C ASN A 143 -23.20 9.80 -32.60
N GLU A 144 -22.07 10.45 -32.89
CA GLU A 144 -20.84 10.27 -32.11
C GLU A 144 -20.86 11.06 -30.80
N LYS A 145 -21.55 12.21 -30.80
CA LYS A 145 -21.69 13.08 -29.64
C LYS A 145 -22.43 12.38 -28.51
N ASP A 146 -23.55 11.73 -28.80
CA ASP A 146 -24.36 11.06 -27.77
C ASP A 146 -23.61 9.89 -27.12
N VAL A 147 -22.87 9.11 -27.91
CA VAL A 147 -22.04 8.00 -27.41
C VAL A 147 -20.90 8.51 -26.52
N LYS A 148 -20.18 9.56 -26.95
CA LYS A 148 -19.09 10.16 -26.15
C LYS A 148 -19.62 10.85 -24.89
N LEU A 149 -20.79 11.48 -24.97
CA LEU A 149 -21.43 12.14 -23.82
C LEU A 149 -21.80 11.13 -22.73
N GLU A 150 -22.37 9.99 -23.12
CA GLU A 150 -22.73 8.91 -22.19
C GLU A 150 -21.49 8.30 -21.54
N GLN A 151 -20.41 8.09 -22.31
CA GLN A 151 -19.13 7.61 -21.78
C GLN A 151 -18.51 8.58 -20.77
N LEU A 152 -18.50 9.88 -21.08
CA LEU A 152 -17.99 10.92 -20.17
C LEU A 152 -18.82 11.02 -18.90
N LYS A 153 -20.15 10.88 -19.02
CA LYS A 153 -21.06 10.91 -17.87
C LYS A 153 -20.80 9.74 -16.94
N LYS A 154 -20.71 8.52 -17.47
CA LYS A 154 -20.40 7.32 -16.69
C LYS A 154 -19.04 7.44 -15.99
N ALA A 155 -18.02 7.91 -16.71
CA ALA A 155 -16.70 8.13 -16.12
C ALA A 155 -16.71 9.19 -15.00
N ALA A 156 -17.50 10.25 -15.13
CA ALA A 156 -17.65 11.27 -14.10
C ALA A 156 -18.38 10.73 -12.85
N GLU A 157 -19.42 9.92 -13.03
CA GLU A 157 -20.12 9.27 -11.92
C GLU A 157 -19.19 8.32 -11.14
N ASP A 158 -18.45 7.46 -11.85
CA ASP A 158 -17.47 6.54 -11.24
C ASP A 158 -16.35 7.32 -10.51
N ALA A 159 -15.86 8.41 -11.11
CA ALA A 159 -14.85 9.28 -10.51
C ALA A 159 -15.35 9.98 -9.24
N LEU A 160 -16.62 10.39 -9.19
CA LEU A 160 -17.21 10.98 -7.99
C LEU A 160 -17.43 9.93 -6.89
N HIS A 161 -17.81 8.71 -7.27
CA HIS A 161 -17.97 7.58 -6.34
C HIS A 161 -16.67 7.24 -5.61
N TYR A 162 -15.53 7.30 -6.32
CA TYR A 162 -14.19 7.11 -5.75
C TYR A 162 -13.94 8.03 -4.55
N PHE A 163 -14.36 9.31 -4.63
CA PHE A 163 -14.19 10.25 -3.53
C PHE A 163 -15.15 10.00 -2.37
N THR A 164 -16.34 9.45 -2.61
CA THR A 164 -17.28 9.09 -1.53
C THR A 164 -16.83 7.85 -0.76
N GLU A 165 -16.31 6.82 -1.44
CA GLU A 165 -15.79 5.61 -0.79
C GLU A 165 -14.50 5.89 -0.01
N ASN A 166 -13.57 6.66 -0.59
CA ASN A 166 -12.31 6.97 0.09
C ASN A 166 -12.46 7.96 1.25
N ARG A 167 -13.48 8.83 1.22
CA ARG A 167 -13.79 9.72 2.36
C ARG A 167 -14.42 8.95 3.53
N SER A 168 -15.07 7.82 3.26
CA SER A 168 -15.66 6.94 4.27
C SER A 168 -14.63 6.07 5.00
N ASN A 169 -13.46 5.86 4.40
CA ASN A 169 -12.31 5.15 5.01
C ASN A 169 -11.40 6.06 5.88
N LEU A 170 -11.83 7.30 6.13
CA LEU A 170 -11.12 8.33 6.92
C LEU A 170 -11.91 8.83 8.14
N GLN A 171 -13.03 8.19 8.49
CA GLN A 171 -13.72 8.38 9.79
C GLN A 171 -13.57 7.14 10.66
#